data_AF-A0A447TSK8-F1
#
_entry.id   AF-A0A447TSK8-F1
#
_cell.length_a   1.000
_cell.length_b   1.000
_cell.length_c   1.000
_cell.angle_alpha   90.00
_cell.angle_beta   90.00
_cell.angle_gamma   90.00
#
_symmetry.space_group_name_H-M   'P 1'
#
loop_
_entity.id
_entity.type
_entity.pdbx_description
1 polymer ?
#
loop_
_entity_poly.entity_id
_entity_poly.type
_entity_poly.pdbx_seq_one_letter_code
_entity_poly.pdbx_strand_id
1 'polypeptide(L)' 'MNQSNASMTVIGAGSYGTALAITLARNGHQVVLWGHDPKHIATLEHDRCNVAFLPDVPFPDTLHLESDLATAAGGQS' A
#
# COMPACT_ATOMS: atom_id res chain seq x y z
N MET A 1 10.87 19.97 5.12
CA MET A 1 10.22 18.91 5.91
C MET A 1 9.03 18.48 5.08
N ASN A 2 9.24 17.54 4.16
CA ASN A 2 8.23 17.17 3.18
C ASN A 2 7.36 16.10 3.82
N GLN A 3 6.28 16.54 4.45
CA GLN A 3 5.22 15.67 4.93
C GLN A 3 4.65 15.00 3.68
N SER A 4 5.06 13.76 3.42
CA SER A 4 4.43 12.90 2.41
C SER A 4 3.08 12.52 3.01
N ASN A 5 2.14 13.46 2.91
CA ASN A 5 0.82 13.36 3.49
C ASN A 5 0.06 12.30 2.71
N ALA A 6 0.29 11.02 3.06
CA ALA A 6 -0.48 9.89 2.58
C ALA A 6 -1.95 10.29 2.69
N SER A 7 -2.58 10.58 1.56
CA SER A 7 -3.89 11.20 1.57
C SER A 7 -4.96 10.17 1.95
N MET A 8 -4.64 8.88 1.83
CA MET A 8 -5.54 7.76 2.04
C MET A 8 -4.77 6.52 2.54
N THR A 9 -5.21 5.95 3.66
CA THR A 9 -4.71 4.67 4.17
C THR A 9 -5.77 3.59 3.98
N VAL A 10 -5.43 2.53 3.26
CA VAL A 10 -6.27 1.34 3.08
C VAL A 10 -5.87 0.31 4.12
N ILE A 11 -6.76 0.08 5.08
CA ILE A 11 -6.55 -0.90 6.15
C ILE A 11 -7.02 -2.28 5.67
N GLY A 12 -6.06 -3.13 5.29
CA GLY A 12 -6.28 -4.51 4.91
C GLY A 12 -5.69 -4.87 3.54
N ALA A 13 -4.52 -5.50 3.54
CA ALA A 13 -3.86 -6.06 2.36
C ALA A 13 -4.50 -7.39 1.87
N GLY A 14 -5.82 -7.44 1.80
CA GLY A 14 -6.56 -8.51 1.12
C GLY A 14 -6.61 -8.26 -0.39
N SER A 15 -7.23 -9.18 -1.14
CA SER A 15 -7.41 -9.04 -2.59
C SER A 15 -8.11 -7.74 -2.99
N TYR A 16 -9.23 -7.41 -2.34
CA TYR A 16 -10.00 -6.19 -2.63
C TYR A 16 -9.30 -4.92 -2.16
N GLY A 17 -8.73 -4.92 -0.95
CA GLY A 17 -8.00 -3.76 -0.41
C GLY A 17 -6.78 -3.41 -1.26
N THR A 18 -6.06 -4.43 -1.73
CA THR A 18 -4.93 -4.24 -2.64
C THR A 18 -5.37 -3.68 -3.99
N ALA A 19 -6.45 -4.21 -4.58
CA ALA A 19 -6.98 -3.71 -5.85
C ALA A 19 -7.46 -2.23 -5.75
N LEU A 20 -8.12 -1.88 -4.64
CA LEU A 20 -8.56 -0.50 -4.38
C LEU A 20 -7.36 0.43 -4.21
N ALA A 21 -6.38 0.03 -3.41
CA ALA A 21 -5.18 0.84 -3.16
C ALA A 21 -4.40 1.09 -4.46
N ILE A 22 -4.23 0.07 -5.30
CA ILE A 22 -3.62 0.19 -6.63
C ILE A 22 -4.43 1.15 -7.51
N THR A 23 -5.76 1.05 -7.51
CA THR A 23 -6.62 1.91 -8.33
C THR A 23 -6.49 3.37 -7.92
N LEU A 24 -6.49 3.65 -6.62
CA LEU A 24 -6.29 5.00 -6.08
C LEU A 24 -4.88 5.53 -6.38
N ALA A 25 -3.87 4.68 -6.23
CA ALA A 25 -2.48 5.03 -6.54
C ALA A 25 -2.28 5.32 -8.03
N ARG A 26 -2.92 4.55 -8.92
CA ARG A 26 -2.96 4.79 -10.37
C ARG A 26 -3.66 6.09 -10.75
N ASN A 27 -4.62 6.56 -9.95
CA ASN A 27 -5.25 7.87 -10.11
C ASN A 27 -4.33 9.03 -9.64
N GLY A 28 -3.10 8.73 -9.21
CA GLY A 28 -2.11 9.73 -8.80
C GLY A 28 -2.18 10.13 -7.33
N HIS A 29 -3.00 9.44 -6.52
CA HIS A 29 -3.07 9.68 -5.09
C HIS A 29 -1.98 8.92 -4.34
N GLN A 30 -1.43 9.52 -3.27
CA GLN A 30 -0.57 8.79 -2.33
C GLN A 30 -1.42 7.91 -1.43
N VAL A 31 -1.19 6.60 -1.50
CA VAL A 31 -1.98 5.60 -0.79
C VAL A 31 -1.05 4.72 0.03
N VAL A 32 -1.42 4.47 1.28
CA VAL A 32 -0.74 3.49 2.14
C VAL A 32 -1.62 2.25 2.25
N LEU A 33 -1.12 1.09 1.86
CA LEU A 33 -1.79 -0.20 2.07
C LEU A 33 -1.24 -0.84 3.35
N TRP A 34 -2.07 -0.89 4.38
CA TRP A 34 -1.74 -1.61 5.60
C TRP A 34 -2.10 -3.09 5.52
N GLY A 35 -1.18 -3.96 5.89
CA GLY A 35 -1.42 -5.39 6.04
C GLY A 35 -1.04 -5.90 7.42
N HIS A 36 -1.89 -6.76 7.98
CA HIS A 36 -1.64 -7.39 9.28
C HIS A 36 -0.46 -8.38 9.26
N ASP A 37 -0.16 -8.98 8.10
CA ASP A 37 0.93 -9.94 7.96
C ASP A 37 2.19 -9.24 7.38
N PRO A 38 3.24 -9.00 8.19
CA PRO A 38 4.43 -8.29 7.74
C PRO A 38 5.23 -9.05 6.69
N LYS A 39 5.16 -10.40 6.65
CA LYS A 39 5.86 -11.20 5.65
C LYS A 39 5.20 -11.06 4.28
N HIS A 40 3.87 -11.07 4.24
CA HIS A 40 3.10 -10.81 3.04
C HIS A 40 3.37 -9.40 2.52
N ILE A 41 3.36 -8.40 3.40
CA ILE A 41 3.66 -7.01 3.05
C ILE A 41 5.08 -6.84 2.50
N ALA A 42 6.09 -7.40 3.18
CA ALA A 42 7.47 -7.34 2.69
C ALA A 42 7.64 -8.03 1.33
N THR A 43 6.91 -9.12 1.07
CA THR A 43 6.92 -9.79 -0.24
C THR A 43 6.31 -8.89 -1.31
N LEU A 44 5.14 -8.31 -1.03
CA LEU A 44 4.46 -7.38 -1.94
C LEU A 44 5.26 -6.10 -2.20
N GLU A 45 5.96 -5.60 -1.18
CA GLU A 45 6.84 -4.44 -1.30
C GLU A 45 8.10 -4.78 -2.11
N HIS A 46 8.69 -5.96 -1.89
CA HIS A 46 9.85 -6.43 -2.64
C HIS A 46 9.53 -6.66 -4.12
N ASP A 47 8.45 -7.39 -4.40
CA ASP A 47 8.00 -7.66 -5.77
C ASP A 47 7.40 -6.40 -6.42
N ARG A 48 7.03 -5.39 -5.62
CA ARG A 48 6.25 -4.21 -6.04
C ARG A 48 5.09 -4.62 -6.96
N CYS A 49 4.49 -5.77 -6.69
CA CYS A 49 3.48 -6.37 -7.55
C CYS A 49 2.69 -7.39 -6.76
N ASN A 50 1.39 -7.43 -6.98
CA ASN A 50 0.57 -8.50 -6.42
C ASN A 50 0.45 -9.64 -7.43
N VAL A 51 1.50 -10.44 -7.58
CA VAL A 51 1.54 -11.55 -8.56
C VAL A 51 0.37 -12.53 -8.35
N ALA A 52 -0.08 -12.70 -7.11
CA ALA A 52 -1.17 -13.60 -6.76
C ALA A 52 -2.55 -13.17 -7.30
N PHE A 53 -2.78 -11.85 -7.47
CA PHE A 53 -4.09 -11.32 -7.86
C PHE A 53 -4.06 -10.51 -9.17
N LEU A 54 -2.93 -9.87 -9.49
CA LEU A 54 -2.73 -8.98 -10.63
C LEU A 54 -1.27 -9.06 -11.13
N PRO A 55 -0.87 -10.16 -11.80
CA PRO A 55 0.52 -10.40 -12.21
C PRO A 55 1.08 -9.41 -13.25
N ASP A 56 0.23 -8.64 -13.93
CA ASP A 56 0.63 -7.64 -14.93
C ASP A 56 0.49 -6.20 -14.41
N VAL A 57 0.29 -6.04 -13.10
CA VAL A 57 0.08 -4.73 -12.48
C VAL A 57 1.18 -4.46 -11.46
N PRO A 58 2.27 -3.78 -11.87
CA PRO A 58 3.22 -3.26 -10.91
C PRO A 58 2.55 -2.17 -10.06
N PHE A 59 3.02 -2.08 -8.82
CA PHE A 59 2.59 -1.09 -7.86
C PHE A 59 3.16 0.27 -8.23
N PRO A 60 2.30 1.30 -8.35
CA PRO A 60 2.76 2.66 -8.59
C PRO A 60 3.67 3.14 -7.46
N ASP A 61 4.62 4.03 -7.74
CA ASP A 61 5.48 4.66 -6.72
C ASP A 61 4.69 5.40 -5.64
N THR A 62 3.46 5.79 -5.94
CA THR A 62 2.52 6.43 -5.01
C THR A 62 1.83 5.44 -4.05
N LEU A 63 1.97 4.13 -4.27
CA LEU A 63 1.48 3.09 -3.37
C LEU A 63 2.61 2.68 -2.42
N HIS A 64 2.42 2.99 -1.14
CA HIS A 64 3.28 2.58 -0.05
C HIS A 64 2.65 1.39 0.67
N LEU A 65 3.46 0.45 1.15
CA LEU A 65 2.97 -0.64 1.97
C LEU A 65 3.46 -0.45 3.39
N GLU A 66 2.60 -0.75 4.34
CA GLU A 66 2.93 -0.68 5.76
C GLU A 66 2.43 -1.92 6.47
N SER A 67 3.29 -2.56 7.26
CA SER A 67 2.87 -3.69 8.11
C SER A 67 2.47 -3.24 9.50
N ASP A 68 2.89 -2.05 9.91
CA ASP A 68 2.62 -1.52 11.23
C ASP A 68 1.40 -0.59 11.22
N LEU A 69 0.39 -0.96 12.01
CA LEU A 69 -0.87 -0.22 12.03
C LEU A 69 -0.68 1.17 12.67
N ALA A 70 0.21 1.27 13.67
CA ALA A 70 0.48 2.55 14.32
C ALA A 70 1.19 3.52 13.36
N THR A 71 2.08 3.02 12.50
CA THR A 71 2.75 3.79 11.44
C THR A 71 1.76 4.20 10.34
N ALA A 72 0.89 3.28 9.93
CA ALA A 72 -0.11 3.53 8.88
C ALA A 72 -1.25 4.49 9.30
N ALA A 73 -1.70 4.40 10.55
CA ALA A 73 -2.77 5.23 11.11
C ALA A 73 -2.26 6.53 11.77
N GLY A 74 -1.00 6.52 12.22
CA GLY A 74 -0.40 7.61 13.00
C GLY A 74 0.30 8.67 12.17
N GLY A 75 0.29 8.57 10.83
CA GLY A 75 0.80 9.59 9.90
C GLY A 75 2.06 10.27 10.41
N GLN A 76 3.21 9.61 10.24
CA GLN A 76 4.53 10.02 10.75
C GLN A 76 4.61 11.51 11.11
N SER A 77 4.59 11.81 12.42
CA SER A 77 4.86 13.16 12.95
C SER A 77 6.28 13.61 12.65
#